data_AF-A0A090V129-F1
#
_entry.id   AF-A0A090V129-F1
#
_cell.length_a   1.000
_cell.length_b   1.000
_cell.length_c   1.000
_cell.angle_alpha   90.00
_cell.angle_beta   90.00
_cell.angle_gamma   90.00
#
_symmetry.space_group_name_H-M   'P 1'
#
loop_
_entity.id
_entity.type
_entity.pdbx_description
1 polymer ?
#
loop_
_entity_poly.entity_id
_entity_poly.type
_entity_poly.pdbx_seq_one_letter_code
_entity_poly.pdbx_strand_id
1 'polypeptide(L)' 'MQIKLIETEQDYEAALSVVAPMFDQEPSINAPEGDFFEAICLLIEEYEKKHYPLNI' A
#
# COMPACT_ATOMS: atom_id res chain seq x y z
N MET A 1 1.47 -3.07 13.71
CA MET A 1 1.14 -3.21 12.28
C MET A 1 2.09 -4.24 11.68
N GLN A 2 1.61 -5.16 10.85
CA GLN A 2 2.45 -6.19 10.22
C GLN A 2 2.40 -6.01 8.71
N ILE A 3 3.55 -5.95 8.07
CA ILE A 3 3.66 -5.90 6.62
C ILE A 3 3.51 -7.34 6.08
N LYS A 4 2.65 -7.51 5.09
CA LYS A 4 2.42 -8.77 4.38
C LYS A 4 2.54 -8.52 2.88
N LEU A 5 3.11 -9.49 2.15
CA LEU A 5 3.14 -9.45 0.69
C LEU A 5 1.71 -9.47 0.12
N ILE A 6 1.52 -8.78 -1.00
CA ILE A 6 0.28 -8.75 -1.76
C ILE A 6 0.39 -9.75 -2.90
N GLU A 7 -0.28 -10.90 -2.77
CA GLU A 7 -0.24 -11.98 -3.77
C GLU A 7 -1.61 -12.20 -4.44
N THR A 8 -2.69 -11.81 -3.76
CA THR A 8 -4.07 -12.01 -4.22
C THR A 8 -4.80 -10.67 -4.30
N GLU A 9 -5.90 -10.62 -5.07
CA GLU A 9 -6.77 -9.44 -5.15
C GLU A 9 -7.33 -9.06 -3.76
N GLN A 10 -7.61 -10.05 -2.91
CA GLN A 10 -8.07 -9.80 -1.55
C GLN A 10 -6.99 -9.12 -0.69
N ASP A 11 -5.72 -9.51 -0.84
CA ASP A 11 -4.62 -8.83 -0.15
C ASP A 11 -4.47 -7.39 -0.66
N TYR A 12 -4.71 -7.17 -1.96
CA TYR A 12 -4.64 -5.86 -2.60
C TYR A 12 -5.75 -4.93 -2.09
N GLU A 13 -7.00 -5.39 -2.06
CA GLU A 13 -8.13 -4.63 -1.50
C GLU A 13 -7.94 -4.32 0.00
N ALA A 14 -7.38 -5.26 0.75
CA ALA A 14 -7.05 -5.05 2.16
C ALA A 14 -5.95 -3.99 2.32
N ALA A 15 -4.91 -4.03 1.49
CA ALA A 15 -3.85 -3.04 1.50
C ALA A 15 -4.39 -1.64 1.16
N LEU A 16 -5.24 -1.53 0.14
CA LEU A 16 -5.92 -0.28 -0.24
C LEU A 16 -6.75 0.29 0.91
N SER A 17 -7.50 -0.57 1.61
CA SER A 17 -8.32 -0.17 2.76
C SER A 17 -7.50 0.37 3.94
N VAL A 18 -6.24 -0.08 4.07
CA VAL A 18 -5.32 0.39 5.11
C VAL A 18 -4.70 1.73 4.74
N VAL A 19 -4.27 1.92 3.49
CA VAL A 19 -3.61 3.17 3.06
C VAL A 19 -4.57 4.31 2.80
N ALA A 20 -5.80 4.03 2.35
CA ALA A 20 -6.80 5.05 2.02
C ALA A 20 -6.99 6.13 3.12
N PRO A 21 -7.24 5.79 4.39
CA PRO A 21 -7.40 6.80 5.45
C PRO A 21 -6.11 7.58 5.77
N MET A 22 -4.93 7.03 5.44
CA MET A 22 -3.64 7.68 5.71
C MET A 22 -3.36 8.83 4.73
N PHE A 23 -4.08 8.90 3.60
CA PHE A 23 -4.05 10.08 2.71
C PHE A 23 -4.86 11.25 3.27
N ASP A 24 -5.98 10.98 3.94
CA ASP A 24 -6.78 12.01 4.61
C ASP A 24 -6.13 12.46 5.94
N GLN A 25 -5.43 11.53 6.60
CA GLN A 25 -4.73 11.74 7.87
C GLN A 25 -3.26 11.38 7.70
N GLU A 26 -2.53 12.28 7.05
CA GLU A 26 -1.10 12.08 6.78
C GLU A 26 -0.33 11.78 8.08
N PRO A 27 0.46 10.69 8.11
CA PRO A 27 1.32 10.38 9.22
C PRO A 27 2.30 11.52 9.51
N SER A 28 2.65 11.68 10.79
CA SER A 28 3.67 12.65 11.16
C SER A 28 5.03 12.29 10.56
N ILE A 29 5.79 13.31 10.16
CA ILE A 29 7.14 13.16 9.62
C ILE A 29 8.02 12.42 10.65
N ASN A 30 8.72 11.36 10.21
CA ASN A 30 9.53 10.45 11.03
C ASN A 30 8.75 9.56 12.02
N ALA A 31 7.45 9.35 11.81
CA ALA A 31 6.66 8.42 12.60
C ALA A 31 6.72 6.99 12.00
N PRO A 32 6.72 5.92 12.82
CA PRO A 32 6.65 4.54 12.34
C PRO A 32 5.47 4.25 11.40
N GLU A 33 4.40 5.04 11.53
CA GLU A 33 3.23 5.01 10.65
C GLU A 33 3.54 5.48 9.22
N GLY A 34 4.46 6.45 9.06
CA GLY A 34 4.93 6.90 7.76
C GLY A 34 5.75 5.82 7.05
N ASP A 35 6.70 5.20 7.75
CA ASP A 35 7.49 4.09 7.22
C ASP A 35 6.59 2.92 6.80
N PHE A 36 5.55 2.65 7.58
CA PHE A 36 4.55 1.61 7.27
C PHE A 36 3.72 1.98 6.03
N PHE A 37 3.25 3.23 5.94
CA PHE A 37 2.49 3.72 4.79
C PHE A 37 3.29 3.59 3.49
N GLU A 38 4.54 4.08 3.49
CA GLU A 38 5.44 3.98 2.33
C GLU A 38 5.66 2.52 1.91
N ALA A 39 5.89 1.62 2.87
CA ALA A 39 6.08 0.21 2.58
C ALA A 39 4.83 -0.44 1.94
N ILE A 40 3.62 -0.11 2.40
CA ILE A 40 2.40 -0.66 1.80
C ILE A 40 2.17 -0.07 0.40
N CYS A 41 2.40 1.22 0.19
CA CYS A 41 2.31 1.84 -1.14
C CYS A 41 3.25 1.15 -2.15
N LEU A 42 4.49 0.86 -1.77
CA LEU A 42 5.44 0.13 -2.63
C LEU A 42 4.96 -1.28 -2.99
N LEU A 43 4.34 -1.99 -2.05
CA LEU A 43 3.78 -3.32 -2.32
C LEU A 43 2.57 -3.27 -3.25
N ILE A 44 1.71 -2.26 -3.09
CA ILE A 44 0.56 -2.02 -3.98
C ILE A 44 1.06 -1.75 -5.41
N GLU A 45 2.03 -0.84 -5.58
CA GLU A 45 2.60 -0.50 -6.89
C GLU A 45 3.20 -1.74 -7.59
N GLU A 46 3.93 -2.57 -6.85
CA GLU A 46 4.52 -3.80 -7.39
C GLU A 46 3.46 -4.84 -7.77
N TYR A 47 2.35 -4.92 -7.04
CA TYR A 47 1.21 -5.75 -7.40
C TYR A 47 0.54 -5.24 -8.69
N GLU A 48 0.27 -3.93 -8.76
CA GLU A 48 -0.36 -3.28 -9.92
C GLU A 48 0.47 -3.46 -11.19
N LYS A 49 1.80 -3.30 -11.13
CA LYS A 49 2.68 -3.54 -12.29
C LYS A 49 2.53 -4.94 -12.89
N LYS A 50 2.25 -5.94 -12.07
CA LYS A 50 2.10 -7.35 -12.50
C LYS A 50 0.71 -7.66 -13.02
N HIS A 51 -0.33 -7.11 -12.38
CA HIS A 51 -1.72 -7.48 -12.63
C HIS A 51 -2.47 -6.49 -13.52
N TYR A 52 -2.08 -5.20 -13.46
CA TYR A 52 -2.67 -4.08 -14.18
C TYR A 52 -1.60 -3.35 -15.02
N PRO A 53 -0.92 -4.03 -15.96
CA PRO A 53 0.12 -3.39 -16.76
C PRO A 53 -0.46 -2.21 -17.55
N LEU A 54 0.19 -1.05 -17.43
CA LEU A 54 -0.15 0.13 -18.22
C LEU A 54 0.17 -0.16 -19.69
N ASN A 55 -0.86 -0.41 -20.49
CA ASN A 55 -0.74 -0.50 -21.94
C ASN A 55 -0.69 0.92 -22.52
N ILE A 56 0.50 1.52 -22.53
CA ILE A 56 0.77 2.83 -23.14
C ILE A 56 1.16 2.65 -24.61
#